data_AF-A0AA89BNZ6-F1
#
_entry.id   AF-A0AA89BNZ6-F1
#
_cell.length_a   1.000
_cell.length_b   1.000
_cell.length_c   1.000
_cell.angle_alpha   90.00
_cell.angle_beta   90.00
_cell.angle_gamma   90.00
#
_symmetry.space_group_name_H-M   'P 1'
#
loop_
_entity.id
_entity.type
_entity.pdbx_description
1 polymer ?
#
loop_
_entity_poly.entity_id
_entity_poly.type
_entity_poly.pdbx_seq_one_letter_code
_entity_poly.pdbx_strand_id
1 'polypeptide(L)'
;MRYNIVKSNFYNDETDMLTVQRETSENRCKNILSPKRIAVIGVGASGLTAIKCCLDEGLEPVCFERTDHIGGLWYYTDSAVDGQACVMKSTVINTSKEMMCYSDFPIPKEYPIFMHNSYVLKYFNLYCKNFGLKKYIKFKTMVVSLRKRPDFASSGQWDIQIRNRDSGEKQDLVFDAVMICTGHHAEKNMPTFPSLDKFKGKVIHSNNYKDSRGYEDKRIVVVGIGNSCGDAAVELSRVASQGDVKLPTSQEMWDDIHFKSDAMAKRYVKSQRHTIQVDYVDYMDEIAEIGGNKPDLYALLKKDPKLALRCFFGACTPYQYRLMGPNSWTGAREAIMTQWDRTCYPLKTRPLGFEIEKSQLKFFFIYFLFIAMFAFIVHYLFMS
;
A
#
# COMPACT_ATOMS: atom_id res chain seq x y z
N MET A 1 8.60 30.25 -0.01
CA MET A 1 8.91 30.20 1.44
C MET A 1 9.86 29.04 1.66
N ARG A 2 11.12 29.33 1.97
CA ARG A 2 12.17 28.35 2.24
C ARG A 2 12.05 27.93 3.71
N TYR A 3 11.94 26.63 3.98
CA TYR A 3 12.02 26.09 5.33
C TYR A 3 13.48 26.03 5.77
N ASN A 4 13.83 26.80 6.80
CA ASN A 4 15.14 26.75 7.44
C ASN A 4 15.19 25.54 8.37
N ILE A 5 16.06 24.57 8.05
CA ILE A 5 16.46 23.50 8.95
C ILE A 5 17.65 24.04 9.77
N VAL A 6 17.46 24.16 11.07
CA VAL A 6 18.53 24.53 12.00
C VAL A 6 19.45 23.31 12.16
N LYS A 7 20.65 23.37 11.57
CA LYS A 7 21.76 22.46 11.88
C LYS A 7 22.38 22.91 13.21
N SER A 8 22.35 22.06 14.24
CA SER A 8 23.15 22.26 15.44
C SER A 8 24.59 21.81 15.17
N ASN A 9 25.54 22.71 15.42
CA ASN A 9 26.97 22.46 15.32
C ASN A 9 27.43 21.58 16.50
N PHE A 10 28.07 20.44 16.21
CA PHE A 10 28.84 19.68 17.19
C PHE A 10 30.29 20.15 17.15
N TYR A 11 30.80 20.56 18.31
CA TYR A 11 32.20 20.91 18.54
C TYR A 11 33.04 19.63 18.71
N ASN A 12 34.24 19.66 18.11
CA ASN A 12 35.34 18.72 18.33
C ASN A 12 35.94 18.92 19.74
N ASP A 13 36.15 17.84 20.48
CA ASP A 13 37.39 17.61 21.25
C ASP A 13 37.44 16.15 21.74
N GLU A 14 38.38 15.39 21.18
CA GLU A 14 38.67 13.99 21.49
C GLU A 14 39.77 13.91 22.57
N THR A 15 39.43 13.98 23.86
CA THR A 15 40.40 13.55 24.89
C THR A 15 39.87 13.09 26.26
N ASP A 16 38.56 13.01 26.50
CA ASP A 16 38.00 12.63 27.82
C ASP A 16 37.09 11.37 27.82
N MET A 17 37.16 10.54 26.77
CA MET A 17 36.19 9.45 26.55
C MET A 17 36.38 8.16 27.36
N LEU A 18 37.49 7.94 28.07
CA LEU A 18 37.80 6.61 28.63
C LEU A 18 37.55 6.45 30.14
N THR A 19 37.41 7.54 30.89
CA THR A 19 37.21 7.48 32.36
C THR A 19 35.73 7.65 32.76
N VAL A 20 34.90 8.22 31.89
CA VAL A 20 33.43 8.38 32.10
C VAL A 20 32.64 7.10 31.75
N GLN A 21 33.28 6.11 31.11
CA GLN A 21 32.62 4.88 30.64
C GLN A 21 32.39 3.80 31.72
N ARG A 22 32.95 3.94 32.93
CA ARG A 22 32.78 2.91 33.99
C ARG A 22 31.78 3.27 35.10
N GLU A 23 31.49 4.54 35.35
CA GLU A 23 30.46 4.94 36.33
C GLU A 23 29.04 5.07 35.72
N THR A 24 28.92 4.96 34.39
CA THR A 24 27.65 5.13 33.66
C THR A 24 26.94 3.82 33.29
N SER A 25 27.57 2.66 33.52
CA SER A 25 26.99 1.34 33.20
C SER A 25 26.04 0.82 34.29
N GLU A 26 26.31 1.08 35.57
CA GLU A 26 25.46 0.62 36.68
C GLU A 26 24.24 1.52 36.91
N ASN A 27 24.34 2.83 36.64
CA ASN A 27 23.21 3.76 36.78
C ASN A 27 22.29 3.87 35.55
N ARG A 28 22.69 3.35 34.37
CA ARG A 28 21.79 3.23 33.21
C ARG A 28 20.75 2.11 33.34
N CYS A 29 20.94 1.19 34.28
CA CYS A 29 20.02 0.06 34.47
C CYS A 29 18.79 0.36 35.35
N LYS A 30 18.50 1.63 35.71
CA LYS A 30 17.38 1.97 36.61
C LYS A 30 16.47 3.14 36.19
N ASN A 31 16.50 3.56 34.92
CA ASN A 31 15.39 4.32 34.32
C ASN A 31 14.73 3.46 33.24
N ILE A 32 13.95 2.46 33.66
CA ILE A 32 13.01 1.79 32.78
C ILE A 32 11.89 2.81 32.51
N LEU A 33 12.09 3.69 31.52
CA LEU A 33 11.00 4.48 30.97
C LEU A 33 9.97 3.47 30.46
N SER A 34 8.75 3.51 31.01
CA SER A 34 7.65 2.71 30.52
C SER A 34 7.53 2.89 29.00
N PRO A 35 7.28 1.82 28.22
CA PRO A 35 7.18 1.92 26.77
C PRO A 35 6.12 2.95 26.39
N LYS A 36 6.41 3.77 25.38
CA LYS A 36 5.47 4.80 24.91
C LYS A 36 4.21 4.14 24.36
N ARG A 37 3.05 4.63 24.76
CA ARG A 37 1.74 4.13 24.37
C ARG A 37 1.27 4.82 23.10
N ILE A 38 0.98 4.05 22.07
CA ILE A 38 0.64 4.54 20.74
C ILE A 38 -0.79 4.16 20.38
N ALA A 39 -1.64 5.15 20.10
CA ALA A 39 -2.97 4.89 19.60
C ALA A 39 -2.94 4.65 18.08
N VAL A 40 -3.43 3.50 17.62
CA VAL A 40 -3.59 3.19 16.19
C VAL A 40 -5.08 3.23 15.85
N ILE A 41 -5.48 4.04 14.86
CA ILE A 41 -6.91 4.25 14.54
C ILE A 41 -7.28 3.54 13.24
N GLY A 42 -8.01 2.42 13.35
CA GLY A 42 -8.40 1.55 12.24
C GLY A 42 -7.42 0.40 12.00
N VAL A 43 -7.94 -0.79 11.68
CA VAL A 43 -7.14 -2.01 11.47
C VAL A 43 -7.33 -2.62 10.07
N GLY A 44 -7.29 -1.74 9.07
CA GLY A 44 -7.03 -2.10 7.67
C GLY A 44 -5.56 -2.47 7.44
N ALA A 45 -5.14 -2.46 6.17
CA ALA A 45 -3.75 -2.74 5.79
C ALA A 45 -2.73 -1.83 6.53
N SER A 46 -3.03 -0.53 6.63
CA SER A 46 -2.15 0.42 7.33
C SER A 46 -2.09 0.16 8.84
N GLY A 47 -3.23 -0.16 9.47
CA GLY A 47 -3.29 -0.40 10.92
C GLY A 47 -2.55 -1.66 11.35
N LEU A 48 -2.67 -2.75 10.58
CA LEU A 48 -1.94 -3.99 10.85
C LEU A 48 -0.43 -3.77 10.88
N THR A 49 0.12 -3.09 9.86
CA THR A 49 1.56 -2.81 9.83
C THR A 49 1.97 -1.75 10.85
N ALA A 50 1.10 -0.78 11.19
CA ALA A 50 1.37 0.19 12.24
C ALA A 50 1.55 -0.47 13.61
N ILE A 51 0.67 -1.42 13.97
CA ILE A 51 0.80 -2.22 15.19
C ILE A 51 2.13 -3.00 15.15
N LYS A 52 2.41 -3.70 14.05
CA LYS A 52 3.63 -4.51 13.92
C LYS A 52 4.90 -3.66 14.05
N CYS A 53 4.97 -2.50 13.38
CA CYS A 53 6.10 -1.60 13.48
C CYS A 53 6.26 -1.00 14.89
N CYS A 54 5.17 -0.71 15.60
CA CYS A 54 5.26 -0.32 17.01
C CYS A 54 5.95 -1.41 17.85
N LEU A 55 5.61 -2.69 17.62
CA LEU A 55 6.19 -3.80 18.36
C LEU A 55 7.66 -4.02 18.02
N ASP A 56 8.05 -3.90 16.74
CA ASP A 56 9.45 -3.96 16.31
C ASP A 56 10.33 -2.93 17.05
N GLU A 57 9.78 -1.73 17.29
CA GLU A 57 10.47 -0.62 17.96
C GLU A 57 10.29 -0.58 19.48
N GLY A 58 9.70 -1.63 20.08
CA GLY A 58 9.51 -1.71 21.53
C GLY A 58 8.47 -0.73 22.10
N LEU A 59 7.54 -0.23 21.28
CA LEU A 59 6.43 0.62 21.68
C LEU A 59 5.20 -0.22 22.10
N GLU A 60 4.24 0.40 22.79
CA GLU A 60 3.00 -0.24 23.24
C GLU A 60 1.79 0.23 22.42
N PRO A 61 1.42 -0.47 21.33
CA PRO A 61 0.28 -0.08 20.52
C PRO A 61 -1.06 -0.47 21.17
N VAL A 62 -2.05 0.42 21.09
CA VAL A 62 -3.47 0.11 21.30
C VAL A 62 -4.22 0.54 20.05
N CYS A 63 -4.79 -0.43 19.35
CA CYS A 63 -5.54 -0.20 18.12
C CYS A 63 -7.04 -0.16 18.38
N PHE A 64 -7.71 0.86 17.86
CA PHE A 64 -9.17 1.00 17.93
C PHE A 64 -9.78 0.77 16.55
N GLU A 65 -10.62 -0.24 16.45
CA GLU A 65 -11.34 -0.59 15.22
C GLU A 65 -12.84 -0.49 15.47
N ARG A 66 -13.54 0.28 14.64
CA ARG A 66 -14.98 0.50 14.79
C ARG A 66 -15.84 -0.71 14.40
N THR A 67 -15.32 -1.58 13.53
CA THR A 67 -15.96 -2.84 13.13
C THR A 67 -15.59 -3.98 14.08
N ASP A 68 -16.13 -5.17 13.85
CA ASP A 68 -15.82 -6.40 14.60
C ASP A 68 -14.82 -7.31 13.88
N HIS A 69 -14.18 -6.81 12.82
CA HIS A 69 -13.27 -7.56 11.98
C HIS A 69 -12.08 -6.72 11.55
N ILE A 70 -11.02 -7.37 11.06
CA ILE A 70 -9.87 -6.68 10.46
C ILE A 70 -10.08 -6.48 8.94
N GLY A 71 -9.14 -5.78 8.30
CA GLY A 71 -8.99 -5.76 6.84
C GLY A 71 -9.57 -4.52 6.15
N GLY A 72 -10.44 -3.77 6.83
CA GLY A 72 -11.01 -2.52 6.32
C GLY A 72 -11.65 -2.71 4.95
N LEU A 73 -11.17 -1.98 3.94
CA LEU A 73 -11.63 -2.04 2.54
C LEU A 73 -11.78 -3.48 2.00
N TRP A 74 -10.87 -4.38 2.39
CA TRP A 74 -10.77 -5.74 1.86
C TRP A 74 -11.71 -6.75 2.55
N TYR A 75 -12.42 -6.32 3.58
CA TYR A 75 -13.49 -7.13 4.17
C TYR A 75 -14.80 -6.87 3.42
N TYR A 76 -15.15 -7.79 2.52
CA TYR A 76 -16.39 -7.69 1.75
C TYR A 76 -17.63 -7.92 2.62
N THR A 77 -18.64 -7.08 2.41
CA THR A 77 -19.99 -7.23 2.97
C THR A 77 -21.04 -7.11 1.86
N ASP A 78 -22.11 -7.91 1.94
CA ASP A 78 -23.21 -7.83 0.96
C ASP A 78 -24.00 -6.51 1.04
N SER A 79 -23.92 -5.79 2.16
CA SER A 79 -24.56 -4.48 2.36
C SER A 79 -23.51 -3.37 2.51
N ALA A 80 -23.75 -2.22 1.86
CA ALA A 80 -22.94 -1.03 2.07
C ALA A 80 -23.29 -0.38 3.41
N VAL A 81 -22.27 0.08 4.13
CA VAL A 81 -22.41 0.81 5.39
C VAL A 81 -21.78 2.18 5.20
N ASP A 82 -22.51 3.25 5.56
CA ASP A 82 -22.01 4.61 5.38
C ASP A 82 -20.74 4.86 6.19
N GLY A 83 -19.83 5.62 5.59
CA GLY A 83 -18.49 5.83 6.10
C GLY A 83 -17.64 4.55 6.11
N GLN A 84 -18.06 3.42 5.53
CA GLN A 84 -17.25 2.19 5.37
C GLN A 84 -16.79 1.99 3.93
N ALA A 85 -15.48 1.92 3.76
CA ALA A 85 -14.90 1.44 2.52
C ALA A 85 -15.21 -0.05 2.38
N CYS A 86 -15.72 -0.46 1.22
CA CYS A 86 -15.92 -1.85 0.88
C CYS A 86 -15.73 -2.04 -0.61
N VAL A 87 -15.04 -3.12 -0.97
CA VAL A 87 -14.92 -3.59 -2.35
C VAL A 87 -16.22 -4.16 -2.90
N MET A 88 -16.28 -4.32 -4.23
CA MET A 88 -17.31 -5.10 -4.90
C MET A 88 -17.03 -6.59 -4.66
N LYS A 89 -18.05 -7.44 -4.83
CA LYS A 89 -17.92 -8.88 -4.59
C LYS A 89 -16.83 -9.50 -5.46
N SER A 90 -16.80 -9.09 -6.72
CA SER A 90 -15.91 -9.56 -7.79
C SER A 90 -14.50 -8.96 -7.75
N THR A 91 -14.22 -8.00 -6.86
CA THR A 91 -12.95 -7.25 -6.89
C THR A 91 -11.73 -8.16 -6.71
N VAL A 92 -10.83 -8.10 -7.70
CA VAL A 92 -9.48 -8.65 -7.68
C VAL A 92 -8.50 -7.48 -7.58
N ILE A 93 -7.50 -7.57 -6.71
CA ILE A 93 -6.50 -6.50 -6.59
C ILE A 93 -5.71 -6.35 -7.89
N ASN A 94 -5.43 -5.10 -8.28
CA ASN A 94 -4.72 -4.74 -9.50
C ASN A 94 -3.18 -4.71 -9.35
N THR A 95 -2.66 -5.21 -8.23
CA THR A 95 -1.22 -5.28 -7.92
C THR A 95 -0.80 -6.72 -7.67
N SER A 96 0.31 -7.16 -8.25
CA SER A 96 0.81 -8.53 -8.09
C SER A 96 1.14 -8.86 -6.63
N LYS A 97 0.93 -10.12 -6.21
CA LYS A 97 1.18 -10.60 -4.86
C LYS A 97 2.60 -10.32 -4.35
N GLU A 98 3.62 -10.41 -5.20
CA GLU A 98 5.01 -10.14 -4.79
C GLU A 98 5.30 -8.65 -4.61
N MET A 99 4.46 -7.78 -5.18
CA MET A 99 4.61 -6.32 -5.11
C MET A 99 3.79 -5.70 -3.98
N MET A 100 2.72 -6.38 -3.53
CA MET A 100 1.79 -5.84 -2.52
C MET A 100 1.95 -6.42 -1.11
N CYS A 101 2.77 -7.46 -0.93
CA CYS A 101 2.98 -8.09 0.38
C CYS A 101 3.72 -7.14 1.34
N TYR A 102 3.69 -7.45 2.63
CA TYR A 102 4.53 -6.76 3.60
C TYR A 102 5.98 -7.23 3.42
N SER A 103 6.94 -6.34 3.68
CA SER A 103 8.34 -6.51 3.30
C SER A 103 9.05 -7.70 3.96
N ASP A 104 8.51 -8.20 5.06
CA ASP A 104 9.03 -9.33 5.85
C ASP A 104 8.02 -10.48 5.99
N PHE A 105 6.95 -10.46 5.21
CA PHE A 105 5.92 -11.51 5.25
C PHE A 105 5.38 -11.81 3.84
N PRO A 106 6.04 -12.70 3.10
CA PRO A 106 5.62 -13.05 1.75
C PRO A 106 4.22 -13.69 1.72
N ILE A 107 3.43 -13.37 0.70
CA ILE A 107 2.15 -14.04 0.43
C ILE A 107 2.39 -15.53 0.09
N PRO A 108 1.56 -16.49 0.55
CA PRO A 108 1.73 -17.90 0.21
C PRO A 108 1.93 -18.14 -1.30
N LYS A 109 2.86 -19.03 -1.67
CA LYS A 109 3.19 -19.28 -3.08
C LYS A 109 2.00 -19.85 -3.86
N GLU A 110 1.08 -20.53 -3.18
CA GLU A 110 -0.15 -21.11 -3.70
C GLU A 110 -1.19 -20.05 -4.10
N TYR A 111 -1.07 -18.82 -3.59
CA TYR A 111 -2.06 -17.78 -3.87
C TYR A 111 -1.90 -17.25 -5.32
N PRO A 112 -3.00 -16.86 -5.98
CA PRO A 112 -2.97 -16.26 -7.32
C PRO A 112 -2.09 -15.00 -7.38
N ILE A 113 -1.53 -14.70 -8.55
CA ILE A 113 -0.72 -13.49 -8.77
C ILE A 113 -1.53 -12.23 -8.47
N PHE A 114 -2.77 -12.17 -8.98
CA PHE A 114 -3.74 -11.14 -8.65
C PHE A 114 -4.85 -11.77 -7.81
N MET A 115 -4.95 -11.29 -6.58
CA MET A 115 -5.78 -11.92 -5.55
C MET A 115 -7.19 -11.33 -5.54
N HIS A 116 -8.20 -12.19 -5.58
CA HIS A 116 -9.55 -11.82 -5.20
C HIS A 116 -9.55 -11.24 -3.77
N ASN A 117 -10.46 -10.30 -3.46
CA ASN A 117 -10.53 -9.64 -2.15
C ASN A 117 -10.48 -10.61 -0.95
N SER A 118 -11.12 -11.78 -1.08
CA SER A 118 -11.09 -12.83 -0.05
C SER A 118 -9.69 -13.39 0.22
N TYR A 119 -8.82 -13.47 -0.78
CA TYR A 119 -7.41 -13.88 -0.60
C TYR A 119 -6.58 -12.78 0.07
N VAL A 120 -6.83 -11.50 -0.26
CA VAL A 120 -6.21 -10.37 0.44
C VAL A 120 -6.57 -10.40 1.93
N LEU A 121 -7.85 -10.59 2.25
CA LEU A 121 -8.30 -10.71 3.65
C LEU A 121 -7.70 -11.94 4.35
N LYS A 122 -7.59 -13.09 3.67
CA LYS A 122 -6.89 -14.27 4.22
C LYS A 122 -5.43 -13.95 4.53
N TYR A 123 -4.73 -13.24 3.64
CA TYR A 123 -3.35 -12.81 3.87
C TYR A 123 -3.21 -11.88 5.09
N PHE A 124 -4.13 -10.91 5.27
CA PHE A 124 -4.14 -10.08 6.47
C PHE A 124 -4.40 -10.87 7.75
N ASN A 125 -5.25 -11.89 7.70
CA ASN A 125 -5.45 -12.80 8.84
C ASN A 125 -4.18 -13.60 9.14
N LEU A 126 -3.46 -14.07 8.11
CA LEU A 126 -2.16 -14.73 8.29
C LEU A 126 -1.14 -13.80 8.94
N TYR A 127 -1.05 -12.55 8.47
CA TYR A 127 -0.15 -11.55 9.05
C TYR A 127 -0.49 -11.25 10.51
N CYS A 128 -1.75 -10.98 10.80
CA CYS A 128 -2.25 -10.73 12.16
C CYS A 128 -1.96 -11.89 13.11
N LYS A 129 -2.14 -13.13 12.65
CA LYS A 129 -1.82 -14.34 13.41
C LYS A 129 -0.32 -14.51 13.61
N ASN A 130 0.48 -14.37 12.56
CA ASN A 130 1.93 -14.59 12.58
C ASN A 130 2.64 -13.69 13.61
N PHE A 131 2.26 -12.41 13.66
CA PHE A 131 2.86 -11.44 14.56
C PHE A 131 2.06 -11.24 15.86
N GLY A 132 1.02 -12.05 16.10
CA GLY A 132 0.23 -11.99 17.33
C GLY A 132 -0.46 -10.64 17.58
N LEU A 133 -0.89 -9.95 16.51
CA LEU A 133 -1.35 -8.55 16.57
C LEU A 133 -2.73 -8.39 17.21
N LYS A 134 -3.55 -9.45 17.19
CA LYS A 134 -4.96 -9.40 17.61
C LYS A 134 -5.18 -8.88 19.02
N LYS A 135 -4.27 -9.17 19.96
CA LYS A 135 -4.36 -8.75 21.37
C LYS A 135 -4.28 -7.22 21.57
N TYR A 136 -3.77 -6.49 20.59
CA TYR A 136 -3.68 -5.03 20.64
C TYR A 136 -4.91 -4.34 20.03
N ILE A 137 -5.87 -5.09 19.48
CA ILE A 137 -7.02 -4.54 18.77
C ILE A 137 -8.25 -4.56 19.68
N LYS A 138 -8.82 -3.37 19.88
CA LYS A 138 -10.14 -3.18 20.48
C LYS A 138 -11.17 -2.98 19.36
N PHE A 139 -11.87 -4.06 19.04
CA PHE A 139 -12.98 -4.05 18.09
C PHE A 139 -14.19 -3.30 18.62
N LYS A 140 -15.11 -2.96 17.73
CA LYS A 140 -16.35 -2.22 18.02
C LYS A 140 -16.10 -0.96 18.83
N THR A 141 -14.95 -0.33 18.64
CA THR A 141 -14.48 0.83 19.40
C THR A 141 -14.15 1.94 18.43
N MET A 142 -14.99 2.97 18.40
CA MET A 142 -14.80 4.12 17.52
C MET A 142 -13.98 5.19 18.22
N VAL A 143 -13.04 5.81 17.51
CA VAL A 143 -12.45 7.08 17.97
C VAL A 143 -13.36 8.22 17.48
N VAL A 144 -13.87 9.02 18.41
CA VAL A 144 -14.82 10.11 18.11
C VAL A 144 -14.22 11.50 18.31
N SER A 145 -13.11 11.61 19.03
CA SER A 145 -12.37 12.87 19.17
C SER A 145 -10.88 12.62 19.39
N LEU A 146 -10.06 13.47 18.78
CA LEU A 146 -8.61 13.53 18.98
C LEU A 146 -8.23 14.98 19.28
N ARG A 147 -7.62 15.23 20.44
CA ARG A 147 -7.21 16.59 20.84
C ARG A 147 -5.79 16.57 21.37
N LYS A 148 -5.00 17.59 21.02
CA LYS A 148 -3.73 17.85 21.71
C LYS A 148 -4.06 18.18 23.15
N ARG A 149 -3.29 17.62 24.09
CA ARG A 149 -3.43 17.98 25.50
C ARG A 149 -3.06 19.44 25.76
N PRO A 150 -3.52 20.04 26.86
CA PRO A 150 -3.09 21.38 27.27
C PRO A 150 -1.56 21.50 27.40
N ASP A 151 -0.89 20.43 27.82
CA ASP A 151 0.57 20.34 27.99
C ASP A 151 1.31 19.82 26.75
N PHE A 152 0.68 19.74 25.58
CA PHE A 152 1.26 19.13 24.37
C PHE A 152 2.63 19.68 23.98
N ALA A 153 2.90 20.96 24.21
CA ALA A 153 4.19 21.57 23.89
C ALA A 153 5.37 20.93 24.65
N SER A 154 5.13 20.40 25.85
CA SER A 154 6.13 19.68 26.64
C SER A 154 5.92 18.17 26.62
N SER A 155 4.68 17.69 26.60
CA SER A 155 4.35 16.25 26.68
C SER A 155 4.30 15.56 25.31
N GLY A 156 3.87 16.26 24.26
CA GLY A 156 3.54 15.68 22.96
C GLY A 156 2.29 14.78 22.96
N GLN A 157 1.56 14.70 24.07
CA GLN A 157 0.52 13.70 24.31
C GLN A 157 -0.88 14.13 23.80
N TRP A 158 -1.71 13.14 23.52
CA TRP A 158 -3.04 13.31 22.94
C TRP A 158 -4.14 12.81 23.88
N ASP A 159 -5.22 13.58 23.99
CA ASP A 159 -6.49 13.13 24.55
C ASP A 159 -7.32 12.50 23.43
N ILE A 160 -7.74 11.25 23.64
CA ILE A 160 -8.52 10.47 22.70
C ILE A 160 -9.83 10.08 23.37
N GLN A 161 -10.95 10.47 22.76
CA GLN A 161 -12.26 9.97 23.18
C GLN A 161 -12.65 8.80 22.30
N ILE A 162 -12.88 7.66 22.93
CA ILE A 162 -13.43 6.47 22.28
C ILE A 162 -14.90 6.27 22.66
N ARG A 163 -15.63 5.58 21.79
CA ARG A 163 -17.02 5.17 22.01
C ARG A 163 -17.19 3.72 21.60
N ASN A 164 -17.68 2.87 22.51
CA ASN A 164 -18.09 1.52 22.16
C ASN A 164 -19.31 1.60 21.21
N ARG A 165 -19.26 0.89 20.09
CA ARG A 165 -20.30 0.94 19.05
C ARG A 165 -21.63 0.37 19.54
N ASP A 166 -21.59 -0.69 20.35
CA ASP A 166 -22.77 -1.44 20.75
C ASP A 166 -23.38 -0.87 22.04
N SER A 167 -22.58 -0.57 23.07
CA SER A 167 -23.08 -0.01 24.34
C SER A 167 -23.24 1.52 24.33
N GLY A 168 -22.58 2.22 23.41
CA GLY A 168 -22.54 3.69 23.38
C GLY A 168 -21.66 4.32 24.46
N GLU A 169 -21.06 3.51 25.34
CA GLU A 169 -20.18 3.95 26.43
C GLU A 169 -18.98 4.74 25.86
N LYS A 170 -18.67 5.87 26.51
CA LYS A 170 -17.55 6.72 26.16
C LYS A 170 -16.45 6.60 27.19
N GLN A 171 -15.20 6.65 26.72
CA GLN A 171 -14.02 6.68 27.56
C GLN A 171 -13.02 7.67 26.99
N ASP A 172 -12.44 8.50 27.86
CA ASP A 172 -11.32 9.37 27.52
C ASP A 172 -10.00 8.68 27.92
N LEU A 173 -9.02 8.70 27.02
CA LEU A 173 -7.72 8.04 27.18
C LEU A 173 -6.60 8.98 26.76
N VAL A 174 -5.42 8.79 27.35
CA VAL A 174 -4.20 9.55 27.02
C VAL A 174 -3.20 8.62 26.33
N PHE A 175 -2.56 9.12 25.27
CA PHE A 175 -1.53 8.42 24.50
C PHE A 175 -0.36 9.35 24.16
N ASP A 176 0.84 8.77 24.03
CA ASP A 176 2.08 9.49 23.71
C ASP A 176 2.17 9.87 22.23
N ALA A 177 1.56 9.08 21.36
CA ALA A 177 1.44 9.39 19.95
C ALA A 177 0.22 8.70 19.32
N VAL A 178 -0.09 9.11 18.09
CA VAL A 178 -1.27 8.63 17.35
C VAL A 178 -0.87 8.31 15.92
N MET A 179 -1.27 7.15 15.42
CA MET A 179 -1.16 6.73 14.03
C MET A 179 -2.56 6.59 13.43
N ILE A 180 -2.87 7.38 12.41
CA ILE A 180 -4.19 7.40 11.76
C ILE A 180 -4.19 6.45 10.56
N CYS A 181 -5.02 5.41 10.62
CA CYS A 181 -5.08 4.31 9.65
C CYS A 181 -6.50 4.08 9.13
N THR A 182 -7.31 5.14 9.03
CA THR A 182 -8.74 5.09 8.66
C THR A 182 -9.00 4.78 7.18
N GLY A 183 -7.98 4.92 6.33
CA GLY A 183 -8.14 4.87 4.87
C GLY A 183 -8.86 6.11 4.32
N HIS A 184 -9.10 6.13 3.01
CA HIS A 184 -9.63 7.30 2.30
C HIS A 184 -10.67 6.95 1.20
N HIS A 185 -11.16 5.71 1.15
CA HIS A 185 -12.15 5.23 0.16
C HIS A 185 -13.55 4.98 0.76
N ALA A 186 -13.80 5.52 1.95
CA ALA A 186 -15.05 5.36 2.68
C ALA A 186 -16.11 6.38 2.27
N GLU A 187 -15.71 7.66 2.21
CA GLU A 187 -16.61 8.76 1.88
C GLU A 187 -16.92 8.79 0.38
N LYS A 188 -18.21 8.92 0.05
CA LYS A 188 -18.72 8.87 -1.33
C LYS A 188 -18.63 10.26 -1.95
N ASN A 189 -17.95 10.40 -3.08
CA ASN A 189 -18.00 11.62 -3.87
C ASN A 189 -19.09 11.48 -4.94
N MET A 190 -20.29 11.95 -4.62
CA MET A 190 -21.43 11.90 -5.54
C MET A 190 -21.45 13.13 -6.45
N PRO A 191 -21.20 12.97 -7.76
CA PRO A 191 -21.33 14.10 -8.69
C PRO A 191 -22.79 14.50 -8.85
N THR A 192 -23.05 15.80 -8.95
CA THR A 192 -24.34 16.36 -9.31
C THR A 192 -24.38 16.66 -10.81
N PHE A 193 -25.45 16.25 -11.50
CA PHE A 193 -25.67 16.56 -12.92
C PHE A 193 -26.92 17.43 -13.09
N PRO A 194 -26.97 18.33 -14.10
CA PRO A 194 -28.19 19.02 -14.46
C PRO A 194 -29.32 18.01 -14.73
N SER A 195 -30.50 18.24 -14.16
CA SER A 195 -31.68 17.37 -14.31
C SER A 195 -31.55 15.95 -13.72
N LEU A 196 -30.56 15.68 -12.86
CA LEU A 196 -30.46 14.37 -12.18
C LEU A 196 -31.70 14.06 -11.33
N ASP A 197 -32.32 15.10 -10.77
CA ASP A 197 -33.60 15.06 -10.04
C ASP A 197 -34.79 14.60 -10.91
N LYS A 198 -34.72 14.81 -12.23
CA LYS A 198 -35.75 14.39 -13.18
C LYS A 198 -35.57 12.93 -13.64
N PHE A 199 -34.42 12.31 -13.36
CA PHE A 199 -34.15 10.94 -13.76
C PHE A 199 -35.00 9.98 -12.91
N LYS A 200 -35.89 9.23 -13.57
CA LYS A 200 -36.80 8.28 -12.91
C LYS A 200 -36.16 6.92 -12.60
N GLY A 201 -34.91 6.70 -13.03
CA GLY A 201 -34.18 5.46 -12.77
C GLY A 201 -33.42 5.49 -11.45
N LYS A 202 -32.77 4.37 -11.13
CA LYS A 202 -31.96 4.23 -9.90
C LYS A 202 -30.56 4.81 -10.11
N VAL A 203 -30.12 5.66 -9.18
CA VAL A 203 -28.76 6.21 -9.12
C VAL A 203 -28.07 5.67 -7.88
N ILE A 204 -26.87 5.12 -8.03
CA ILE A 204 -26.05 4.65 -6.91
C ILE A 204 -24.57 5.02 -7.11
N HIS A 205 -23.84 5.19 -6.00
CA HIS A 205 -22.38 5.26 -6.00
C HIS A 205 -21.77 3.86 -6.19
N SER A 206 -20.55 3.76 -6.71
CA SER A 206 -19.82 2.48 -6.86
C SER A 206 -19.65 1.74 -5.53
N ASN A 207 -19.49 2.46 -4.41
CA ASN A 207 -19.44 1.88 -3.05
C ASN A 207 -20.71 1.09 -2.69
N ASN A 208 -21.87 1.47 -3.25
CA ASN A 208 -23.15 0.79 -3.04
C ASN A 208 -23.39 -0.37 -4.02
N TYR A 209 -22.59 -0.48 -5.08
CA TYR A 209 -22.66 -1.61 -6.01
C TYR A 209 -21.89 -2.80 -5.43
N LYS A 210 -22.52 -3.98 -5.42
CA LYS A 210 -21.98 -5.18 -4.77
C LYS A 210 -21.79 -6.32 -5.75
N ASP A 211 -22.78 -6.57 -6.60
CA ASP A 211 -22.71 -7.47 -7.73
C ASP A 211 -23.79 -7.11 -8.75
N SER A 212 -23.81 -7.86 -9.85
CA SER A 212 -24.67 -7.63 -11.00
C SER A 212 -26.13 -8.07 -10.81
N ARG A 213 -26.50 -8.69 -9.67
CA ARG A 213 -27.87 -9.18 -9.45
C ARG A 213 -28.85 -8.01 -9.33
N GLY A 214 -29.98 -8.10 -10.00
CA GLY A 214 -31.00 -7.05 -10.06
C GLY A 214 -30.77 -6.01 -11.16
N TYR A 215 -29.76 -6.21 -11.99
CA TYR A 215 -29.42 -5.36 -13.15
C TYR A 215 -29.70 -6.06 -14.50
N GLU A 216 -30.29 -7.24 -14.47
CA GLU A 216 -30.67 -8.01 -15.65
C GLU A 216 -31.60 -7.18 -16.55
N ASP A 217 -31.29 -7.18 -17.85
CA ASP A 217 -32.06 -6.51 -18.91
C ASP A 217 -32.27 -5.00 -18.68
N LYS A 218 -31.47 -4.37 -17.82
CA LYS A 218 -31.49 -2.91 -17.62
C LYS A 218 -30.57 -2.20 -18.61
N ARG A 219 -30.94 -0.98 -18.97
CA ARG A 219 -30.04 -0.02 -19.62
C ARG A 219 -29.27 0.73 -18.55
N ILE A 220 -27.95 0.62 -18.57
CA ILE A 220 -27.09 1.10 -17.49
C ILE A 220 -26.04 2.05 -18.06
N VAL A 221 -25.84 3.17 -17.36
CA VAL A 221 -24.75 4.10 -17.62
C VAL A 221 -23.83 4.09 -16.40
N VAL A 222 -22.54 3.86 -16.63
CA VAL A 222 -21.50 3.98 -15.59
C VAL A 222 -20.76 5.29 -15.81
N VAL A 223 -20.68 6.13 -14.79
CA VAL A 223 -20.07 7.47 -14.89
C VAL A 223 -18.67 7.47 -14.30
N GLY A 224 -17.69 7.79 -15.13
CA GLY A 224 -16.27 7.83 -14.78
C GLY A 224 -15.48 6.68 -15.39
N ILE A 225 -14.15 6.80 -15.34
CA ILE A 225 -13.19 5.79 -15.86
C ILE A 225 -12.14 5.40 -14.81
N GLY A 226 -12.54 5.40 -13.53
CA GLY A 226 -11.74 4.77 -12.48
C GLY A 226 -11.83 3.25 -12.52
N ASN A 227 -10.92 2.54 -11.85
CA ASN A 227 -10.91 1.07 -11.82
C ASN A 227 -12.27 0.49 -11.40
N SER A 228 -12.92 1.07 -10.37
CA SER A 228 -14.26 0.67 -9.96
C SER A 228 -15.31 0.83 -11.06
N CYS A 229 -15.20 1.85 -11.91
CA CYS A 229 -16.11 2.06 -13.03
C CYS A 229 -15.85 1.03 -14.15
N GLY A 230 -14.58 0.77 -14.47
CA GLY A 230 -14.21 -0.25 -15.46
C GLY A 230 -14.72 -1.63 -15.05
N ASP A 231 -14.43 -2.05 -13.81
CA ASP A 231 -14.88 -3.35 -13.27
C ASP A 231 -16.40 -3.47 -13.28
N ALA A 232 -17.11 -2.46 -12.76
CA ALA A 232 -18.58 -2.47 -12.75
C ALA A 232 -19.18 -2.50 -14.16
N ALA A 233 -18.64 -1.71 -15.10
CA ALA A 233 -19.13 -1.69 -16.48
C ALA A 233 -18.95 -3.05 -17.18
N VAL A 234 -17.79 -3.69 -17.00
CA VAL A 234 -17.49 -5.02 -17.57
C VAL A 234 -18.31 -6.13 -16.90
N GLU A 235 -18.56 -6.05 -15.60
CA GLU A 235 -19.39 -7.04 -14.91
C GLU A 235 -20.87 -6.89 -15.30
N LEU A 236 -21.38 -5.66 -15.34
CA LEU A 236 -22.77 -5.35 -15.69
C LEU A 236 -23.09 -5.64 -17.15
N SER A 237 -22.15 -5.47 -18.08
CA SER A 237 -22.38 -5.75 -19.51
C SER A 237 -22.75 -7.21 -19.81
N ARG A 238 -22.48 -8.13 -18.87
CA ARG A 238 -22.84 -9.55 -18.97
C ARG A 238 -24.33 -9.82 -18.76
N VAL A 239 -25.04 -8.91 -18.09
CA VAL A 239 -26.45 -9.08 -17.71
C VAL A 239 -27.36 -7.94 -18.16
N ALA A 240 -26.79 -6.76 -18.40
CA ALA A 240 -27.50 -5.58 -18.85
C ALA A 240 -28.09 -5.82 -20.25
N SER A 241 -29.19 -5.13 -20.57
CA SER A 241 -29.71 -5.16 -21.93
C SER A 241 -28.66 -4.58 -22.87
N GLN A 242 -28.20 -5.37 -23.84
CA GLN A 242 -27.48 -4.86 -24.99
C GLN A 242 -28.53 -4.22 -25.89
N GLY A 243 -28.84 -2.95 -25.66
CA GLY A 243 -29.75 -2.23 -26.55
C GLY A 243 -29.15 -2.16 -27.96
N ASP A 244 -30.00 -1.94 -28.96
CA ASP A 244 -29.59 -1.42 -30.28
C ASP A 244 -29.12 0.03 -30.12
N VAL A 245 -28.01 0.24 -29.41
CA VAL A 245 -27.43 1.56 -29.22
C VAL A 245 -26.69 1.89 -30.50
N LYS A 246 -27.35 2.64 -31.39
CA LYS A 246 -26.66 3.32 -32.48
C LYS A 246 -25.80 4.41 -31.85
N LEU A 247 -24.51 4.38 -32.17
CA LEU A 247 -23.64 5.51 -31.88
C LEU A 247 -24.23 6.77 -32.53
N PRO A 248 -24.00 7.96 -31.93
CA PRO A 248 -24.23 9.20 -32.64
C PRO A 248 -23.51 9.17 -33.99
N THR A 249 -23.92 10.03 -34.91
CA THR A 249 -23.19 10.15 -36.17
C THR A 249 -21.71 10.45 -35.91
N SER A 250 -20.83 10.04 -36.82
CA SER A 250 -19.40 10.31 -36.66
C SER A 250 -19.12 11.80 -36.43
N GLN A 251 -19.91 12.68 -37.04
CA GLN A 251 -19.81 14.13 -36.84
C GLN A 251 -20.11 14.54 -35.40
N GLU A 252 -21.25 14.09 -34.84
CA GLU A 252 -21.62 14.38 -33.45
C GLU A 252 -20.60 13.82 -32.45
N MET A 253 -20.01 12.65 -32.76
CA MET A 253 -18.94 12.08 -31.95
C MET A 253 -17.67 12.93 -32.01
N TRP A 254 -17.26 13.39 -33.20
CA TRP A 254 -16.08 14.25 -33.35
C TRP A 254 -16.28 15.62 -32.71
N ASP A 255 -17.46 16.22 -32.85
CA ASP A 255 -17.80 17.49 -32.22
C ASP A 255 -17.75 17.39 -30.69
N ASP A 256 -18.29 16.30 -30.12
CA ASP A 256 -18.20 16.00 -28.69
C ASP A 256 -16.76 15.72 -28.23
N ILE A 257 -15.98 14.97 -29.03
CA ILE A 257 -14.56 14.70 -28.76
C ILE A 257 -13.75 15.99 -28.76
N HIS A 258 -13.90 16.85 -29.78
CA HIS A 258 -13.18 18.12 -29.87
C HIS A 258 -13.58 19.06 -28.73
N PHE A 259 -14.88 19.19 -28.45
CA PHE A 259 -15.37 19.98 -27.33
C PHE A 259 -14.81 19.48 -25.99
N LYS A 260 -14.85 18.17 -25.73
CA LYS A 260 -14.31 17.58 -24.50
C LYS A 260 -12.78 17.66 -24.43
N SER A 261 -12.08 17.46 -25.55
CA SER A 261 -10.63 17.58 -25.64
C SER A 261 -10.18 19.01 -25.34
N ASP A 262 -10.85 20.02 -25.92
CA ASP A 262 -10.57 21.43 -25.66
C ASP A 262 -10.91 21.82 -24.21
N ALA A 263 -12.03 21.33 -23.68
CA ALA A 263 -12.40 21.53 -22.28
C ALA A 263 -11.43 20.82 -21.32
N MET A 264 -10.89 19.66 -21.69
CA MET A 264 -9.96 18.86 -20.89
C MET A 264 -8.55 19.46 -20.93
N ALA A 265 -8.07 19.89 -22.10
CA ALA A 265 -6.81 20.61 -22.30
C ALA A 265 -6.78 21.95 -21.53
N LYS A 266 -7.93 22.59 -21.35
CA LYS A 266 -8.09 23.79 -20.52
C LYS A 266 -8.18 23.50 -19.00
N ARG A 267 -8.41 22.25 -18.58
CA ARG A 267 -8.87 21.94 -17.20
C ARG A 267 -8.05 20.92 -16.41
N TYR A 268 -7.18 20.11 -17.02
CA TYR A 268 -6.35 19.15 -16.25
C TYR A 268 -4.89 19.59 -16.27
N VAL A 269 -4.34 20.03 -15.13
CA VAL A 269 -3.83 19.17 -14.04
C VAL A 269 -4.42 19.50 -12.64
N LYS A 270 -5.75 19.56 -12.47
CA LYS A 270 -6.37 19.61 -11.13
C LYS A 270 -7.58 18.67 -11.02
N SER A 271 -7.31 17.39 -10.77
CA SER A 271 -8.31 16.42 -10.31
C SER A 271 -8.20 16.26 -8.79
N GLN A 272 -9.34 16.21 -8.07
CA GLN A 272 -9.34 15.86 -6.63
C GLN A 272 -8.74 14.47 -6.36
N ARG A 273 -8.60 13.62 -7.39
CA ARG A 273 -7.97 12.29 -7.31
C ARG A 273 -6.44 12.32 -7.39
N HIS A 274 -5.84 13.40 -7.90
CA HIS A 274 -4.38 13.51 -8.11
C HIS A 274 -3.68 14.31 -7.01
N THR A 275 -4.23 14.30 -5.79
CA THR A 275 -3.77 15.12 -4.67
C THR A 275 -2.66 14.48 -3.84
N ILE A 276 -2.49 13.17 -3.93
CA ILE A 276 -1.55 12.36 -3.13
C ILE A 276 -0.73 11.37 -3.99
N GLN A 277 -0.63 11.61 -5.31
CA GLN A 277 0.09 10.73 -6.21
C GLN A 277 1.59 10.80 -5.96
N VAL A 278 2.22 9.63 -5.90
CA VAL A 278 3.66 9.44 -5.80
C VAL A 278 4.08 8.26 -6.66
N ASP A 279 5.31 8.30 -7.16
CA ASP A 279 5.92 7.16 -7.85
C ASP A 279 6.45 6.16 -6.82
N TYR A 280 6.15 4.88 -7.04
CA TYR A 280 6.36 3.85 -6.02
C TYR A 280 7.82 3.71 -5.60
N VAL A 281 8.75 3.58 -6.55
CA VAL A 281 10.17 3.35 -6.22
C VAL A 281 10.77 4.57 -5.53
N ASP A 282 10.55 5.77 -6.08
CA ASP A 282 11.07 7.02 -5.52
C ASP A 282 10.57 7.25 -4.09
N TYR A 283 9.27 7.06 -3.87
CA TYR A 283 8.67 7.20 -2.54
C TYR A 283 9.18 6.14 -1.56
N MET A 284 9.28 4.88 -1.99
CA MET A 284 9.76 3.81 -1.13
C MET A 284 11.23 4.00 -0.75
N ASP A 285 12.06 4.47 -1.69
CA ASP A 285 13.46 4.80 -1.43
C ASP A 285 13.59 6.01 -0.49
N GLU A 286 12.79 7.07 -0.66
CA GLU A 286 12.76 8.22 0.24
C GLU A 286 12.44 7.79 1.68
N ILE A 287 11.35 7.03 1.87
CA ILE A 287 10.95 6.55 3.19
C ILE A 287 11.98 5.57 3.78
N ALA A 288 12.53 4.68 2.95
CA ALA A 288 13.56 3.75 3.40
C ALA A 288 14.88 4.46 3.75
N GLU A 289 15.21 5.57 3.10
CA GLU A 289 16.38 6.38 3.43
C GLU A 289 16.21 7.05 4.80
N ILE A 290 15.02 7.60 5.08
CA ILE A 290 14.66 8.13 6.41
C ILE A 290 14.76 7.04 7.49
N GLY A 291 14.31 5.81 7.18
CA GLY A 291 14.37 4.68 8.10
C GLY A 291 15.75 3.98 8.20
N GLY A 292 16.71 4.33 7.33
CA GLY A 292 18.00 3.65 7.25
C GLY A 292 17.95 2.24 6.63
N ASN A 293 16.90 1.93 5.87
CA ASN A 293 16.66 0.63 5.22
C ASN A 293 16.85 0.65 3.69
N LYS A 294 17.13 1.82 3.10
CA LYS A 294 17.33 1.93 1.64
C LYS A 294 18.48 1.01 1.19
N PRO A 295 18.25 0.12 0.20
CA PRO A 295 19.30 -0.78 -0.27
C PRO A 295 20.47 -0.01 -0.89
N ASP A 296 21.66 -0.12 -0.30
CA ASP A 296 22.90 0.31 -0.96
C ASP A 296 23.31 -0.75 -2.00
N LEU A 297 22.86 -0.55 -3.24
CA LEU A 297 23.12 -1.47 -4.34
C LEU A 297 24.61 -1.57 -4.70
N TYR A 298 25.40 -0.52 -4.48
CA TYR A 298 26.83 -0.55 -4.76
C TYR A 298 27.58 -1.39 -3.72
N ALA A 299 27.30 -1.19 -2.44
CA ALA A 299 27.81 -2.05 -1.38
C ALA A 299 27.34 -3.50 -1.55
N LEU A 300 26.08 -3.70 -1.97
CA LEU A 300 25.54 -5.01 -2.25
C LEU A 300 26.21 -5.68 -3.45
N LEU A 301 26.53 -4.93 -4.51
CA LEU A 301 27.24 -5.45 -5.69
C LEU A 301 28.61 -6.02 -5.32
N LYS A 302 29.29 -5.44 -4.33
CA LYS A 302 30.58 -5.95 -3.82
C LYS A 302 30.44 -7.25 -3.01
N LYS A 303 29.33 -7.41 -2.26
CA LYS A 303 29.12 -8.52 -1.33
C LYS A 303 28.36 -9.70 -1.94
N ASP A 304 27.28 -9.42 -2.67
CA ASP A 304 26.45 -10.40 -3.37
C ASP A 304 26.03 -9.83 -4.74
N PRO A 305 26.92 -9.94 -5.75
CA PRO A 305 26.64 -9.40 -7.08
C PRO A 305 25.37 -9.96 -7.71
N LYS A 306 25.03 -11.22 -7.42
CA LYS A 306 23.83 -11.88 -7.96
C LYS A 306 22.58 -11.22 -7.38
N LEU A 307 22.54 -10.95 -6.08
CA LEU A 307 21.43 -10.26 -5.45
C LEU A 307 21.33 -8.81 -5.91
N ALA A 308 22.46 -8.09 -6.01
CA ALA A 308 22.48 -6.71 -6.49
C ALA A 308 21.89 -6.55 -7.90
N LEU A 309 22.29 -7.42 -8.83
CA LEU A 309 21.73 -7.46 -10.18
C LEU A 309 20.24 -7.80 -10.19
N ARG A 310 19.77 -8.66 -9.27
CA ARG A 310 18.35 -8.97 -9.11
C ARG A 310 17.55 -7.81 -8.55
N CYS A 311 18.12 -7.03 -7.64
CA CYS A 311 17.48 -5.83 -7.11
C CYS A 311 17.37 -4.72 -8.17
N PHE A 312 18.44 -4.52 -8.96
CA PHE A 312 18.50 -3.45 -9.97
C PHE A 312 17.70 -3.76 -11.24
N PHE A 313 17.87 -4.96 -11.83
CA PHE A 313 17.21 -5.33 -13.10
C PHE A 313 15.90 -6.12 -12.91
N GLY A 314 15.63 -6.59 -11.69
CA GLY A 314 14.40 -7.33 -11.38
C GLY A 314 13.27 -6.44 -10.91
N ALA A 315 12.19 -7.06 -10.42
CA ALA A 315 11.10 -6.33 -9.80
C ALA A 315 11.54 -5.70 -8.46
N CYS A 316 11.19 -4.44 -8.25
CA CYS A 316 11.39 -3.72 -6.99
C CYS A 316 10.39 -4.18 -5.91
N THR A 317 10.54 -5.42 -5.43
CA THR A 317 9.65 -5.99 -4.42
C THR A 317 9.92 -5.43 -3.02
N PRO A 318 8.91 -5.38 -2.13
CA PRO A 318 9.05 -4.88 -0.76
C PRO A 318 10.17 -5.56 0.06
N TYR A 319 10.52 -6.80 -0.25
CA TYR A 319 11.60 -7.55 0.41
C TYR A 319 12.95 -6.82 0.38
N GLN A 320 13.21 -6.01 -0.65
CA GLN A 320 14.47 -5.28 -0.80
C GLN A 320 14.73 -4.35 0.39
N TYR A 321 13.67 -3.72 0.92
CA TYR A 321 13.73 -2.80 2.06
C TYR A 321 13.89 -3.50 3.42
N ARG A 322 14.15 -4.81 3.44
CA ARG A 322 14.51 -5.59 4.63
C ARG A 322 15.87 -6.27 4.49
N LEU A 323 16.64 -5.95 3.45
CA LEU A 323 17.99 -6.49 3.23
C LEU A 323 19.03 -5.95 4.22
N MET A 324 18.84 -4.72 4.68
CA MET A 324 19.76 -4.01 5.56
C MET A 324 19.02 -2.99 6.42
N GLY A 325 19.75 -2.40 7.37
CA GLY A 325 19.19 -1.44 8.32
C GLY A 325 18.46 -2.08 9.50
N PRO A 326 17.80 -1.26 10.32
CA PRO A 326 16.99 -1.71 11.45
C PRO A 326 15.94 -2.73 11.01
N ASN A 327 15.66 -3.72 11.86
CA ASN A 327 14.64 -4.74 11.62
C ASN A 327 14.80 -5.46 10.26
N SER A 328 16.05 -5.66 9.81
CA SER A 328 16.35 -6.49 8.64
C SER A 328 15.81 -7.91 8.81
N TRP A 329 15.46 -8.56 7.71
CA TRP A 329 14.84 -9.88 7.70
C TRP A 329 15.74 -10.90 7.00
N THR A 330 16.13 -11.94 7.72
CA THR A 330 17.03 -13.00 7.21
C THR A 330 16.49 -13.71 5.97
N GLY A 331 15.17 -13.79 5.81
CA GLY A 331 14.52 -14.37 4.63
C GLY A 331 14.46 -13.45 3.41
N ALA A 332 14.83 -12.16 3.52
CA ALA A 332 14.66 -11.17 2.46
C ALA A 332 15.38 -11.56 1.16
N ARG A 333 16.64 -12.01 1.29
CA ARG A 333 17.44 -12.48 0.16
C ARG A 333 16.73 -13.61 -0.58
N GLU A 334 16.31 -14.65 0.13
CA GLU A 334 15.69 -15.83 -0.48
C GLU A 334 14.34 -15.47 -1.13
N ALA A 335 13.56 -14.58 -0.50
CA ALA A 335 12.31 -14.08 -1.07
C ALA A 335 12.54 -13.36 -2.41
N ILE A 336 13.57 -12.52 -2.52
CA ILE A 336 13.93 -11.83 -3.78
C ILE A 336 14.41 -12.82 -4.83
N MET A 337 15.21 -13.81 -4.43
CA MET A 337 15.77 -14.79 -5.36
C MET A 337 14.71 -15.75 -5.92
N THR A 338 13.65 -16.05 -5.14
CA THR A 338 12.60 -17.01 -5.50
C THR A 338 11.27 -16.36 -5.96
N GLN A 339 11.19 -15.03 -6.00
CA GLN A 339 9.95 -14.30 -6.34
C GLN A 339 9.31 -14.76 -7.66
N TRP A 340 10.11 -15.10 -8.67
CA TRP A 340 9.61 -15.57 -9.97
C TRP A 340 9.08 -17.00 -9.88
N ASP A 341 9.74 -17.88 -9.12
CA ASP A 341 9.24 -19.23 -8.89
C ASP A 341 7.89 -19.19 -8.16
N ARG A 342 7.77 -18.31 -7.15
CA ARG A 342 6.52 -18.08 -6.40
C ARG A 342 5.43 -17.43 -7.25
N THR A 343 5.78 -16.51 -8.15
CA THR A 343 4.85 -15.91 -9.12
C THR A 343 4.33 -16.95 -10.10
N CYS A 344 5.20 -17.82 -10.63
CA CYS A 344 4.80 -18.85 -11.58
C CYS A 344 4.13 -20.07 -10.92
N TYR A 345 4.37 -20.33 -9.64
CA TYR A 345 3.82 -21.49 -8.92
C TYR A 345 2.31 -21.71 -9.14
N PRO A 346 1.41 -20.73 -8.90
CA PRO A 346 -0.03 -20.91 -9.08
C PRO A 346 -0.45 -21.03 -10.55
N LEU A 347 0.44 -20.73 -11.51
CA LEU A 347 0.17 -20.87 -12.95
C LEU A 347 0.59 -22.24 -13.49
N LYS A 348 1.53 -22.92 -12.83
CA LYS A 348 2.06 -24.23 -13.23
C LYS A 348 1.12 -25.37 -12.78
N THR A 349 -0.16 -25.26 -13.09
CA THR A 349 -1.20 -26.24 -12.69
C THR A 349 -1.22 -27.48 -13.59
N ARG A 350 -0.48 -27.46 -14.71
CA ARG A 350 -0.35 -28.58 -15.64
C ARG A 350 1.14 -28.90 -15.88
N PRO A 351 1.62 -30.10 -15.52
CA PRO A 351 2.98 -30.51 -15.86
C PRO A 351 3.09 -30.79 -17.37
N LEU A 352 4.25 -30.44 -17.96
CA LEU A 352 4.51 -30.67 -19.39
C LEU A 352 5.06 -32.08 -19.69
N GLY A 353 5.55 -32.80 -18.69
CA GLY A 353 6.16 -34.12 -18.86
C GLY A 353 7.60 -34.11 -19.40
N PHE A 354 8.18 -32.93 -19.62
CA PHE A 354 9.58 -32.73 -19.99
C PHE A 354 10.13 -31.44 -19.38
N GLU A 355 11.44 -31.37 -19.19
CA GLU A 355 12.12 -30.14 -18.76
C GLU A 355 12.51 -29.30 -19.98
N ILE A 356 12.23 -27.99 -19.93
CA ILE A 356 12.77 -27.05 -20.91
C ILE A 356 14.21 -26.76 -20.51
N GLU A 357 15.19 -27.27 -21.28
CA GLU A 357 16.59 -26.91 -21.09
C GLU A 357 16.76 -25.39 -21.30
N LYS A 358 17.05 -24.67 -20.21
CA LYS A 358 17.30 -23.22 -20.22
C LYS A 358 18.66 -22.84 -20.83
N SER A 359 19.35 -23.76 -21.53
CA SER A 359 20.74 -23.60 -21.98
C SER A 359 20.90 -22.57 -23.10
N GLN A 360 19.88 -22.40 -23.96
CA GLN A 360 20.02 -21.55 -25.15
C GLN A 360 19.93 -20.04 -24.89
N LEU A 361 19.19 -19.59 -23.86
CA LEU A 361 19.09 -18.15 -23.55
C LEU A 361 20.38 -17.55 -22.98
N LYS A 362 21.19 -18.35 -22.28
CA LYS A 362 22.44 -17.86 -21.66
C LYS A 362 23.48 -17.47 -22.73
N PHE A 363 23.56 -18.22 -23.82
CA PHE A 363 24.50 -17.93 -24.91
C PHE A 363 24.18 -16.61 -25.60
N PHE A 364 22.91 -16.34 -25.91
CA PHE A 364 22.50 -15.09 -26.53
C PHE A 364 22.74 -13.87 -25.64
N PHE A 365 22.49 -13.99 -24.33
CA PHE A 365 22.67 -12.87 -23.40
C PHE A 365 24.16 -12.52 -23.19
N ILE A 366 25.02 -13.54 -23.10
CA ILE A 366 26.49 -13.34 -23.03
C ILE A 366 26.97 -12.70 -24.33
N TYR A 367 26.51 -13.18 -25.49
CA TYR A 367 26.87 -12.63 -26.79
C TYR A 367 26.42 -11.17 -26.96
N PHE A 368 25.21 -10.83 -26.51
CA PHE A 368 24.72 -9.46 -26.52
C PHE A 368 25.52 -8.52 -25.61
N LEU A 369 25.90 -8.99 -24.40
CA LEU A 369 26.80 -8.25 -23.51
C LEU A 369 28.18 -8.00 -24.13
N PHE A 370 28.73 -9.01 -24.82
CA PHE A 370 29.99 -8.85 -25.56
C PHE A 370 29.85 -7.82 -26.68
N ILE A 371 28.76 -7.83 -27.45
CA ILE A 371 28.51 -6.84 -28.50
C ILE A 371 28.36 -5.44 -27.90
N ALA A 372 27.59 -5.27 -26.81
CA ALA A 372 27.40 -3.98 -26.18
C ALA A 372 28.70 -3.43 -25.59
N MET A 373 29.51 -4.29 -24.95
CA MET A 373 30.82 -3.91 -24.41
C MET A 373 31.82 -3.58 -25.53
N PHE A 374 31.82 -4.35 -26.62
CA PHE A 374 32.65 -4.07 -27.79
C PHE A 374 32.24 -2.74 -28.46
N ALA A 375 30.94 -2.50 -28.64
CA ALA A 375 30.43 -1.24 -29.17
C ALA A 375 30.80 -0.05 -28.28
N PHE A 376 30.74 -0.20 -26.95
CA PHE A 376 31.18 0.81 -26.01
C PHE A 376 32.69 1.09 -26.09
N ILE A 377 33.53 0.05 -26.18
CA ILE A 377 34.98 0.17 -26.33
C ILE A 377 35.33 0.84 -27.67
N VAL A 378 34.68 0.44 -28.77
CA VAL A 378 34.88 1.05 -30.09
C VAL A 378 34.45 2.51 -30.06
N HIS A 379 33.30 2.83 -29.48
CA HIS A 379 32.88 4.23 -29.34
C HIS A 379 33.89 5.04 -28.52
N TYR A 380 34.38 4.49 -27.40
CA TYR A 380 35.37 5.15 -26.57
C TYR A 380 36.72 5.35 -27.29
N LEU A 381 37.20 4.35 -28.03
CA LEU A 381 38.51 4.42 -28.71
C LEU A 381 38.51 5.24 -30.02
N PHE A 382 37.36 5.42 -30.67
CA PHE A 382 37.28 6.05 -31.99
C PHE A 382 36.40 7.32 -32.03
N MET A 383 35.70 7.67 -30.95
CA MET A 383 34.92 8.91 -30.83
C MET A 383 35.28 9.77 -29.61
N SER A 384 36.35 9.44 -28.88
CA SER A 384 37.09 10.37 -28.04
C SER A 384 38.44 10.66 -28.67
#